data_AF-A0A1H1QAH2-F1
#
_entry.id   AF-A0A1H1QAH2-F1
#
_cell.length_a   1.000
_cell.length_b   1.000
_cell.length_c   1.000
_cell.angle_alpha   90.00
_cell.angle_beta   90.00
_cell.angle_gamma   90.00
#
_symmetry.space_group_name_H-M   'P 1'
#
loop_
_entity.id
_entity.type
_entity.pdbx_description
1 polymer ?
#
loop_
_entity_poly.entity_id
_entity_poly.type
_entity_poly.pdbx_seq_one_letter_code
_entity_poly.pdbx_strand_id
1 'polypeptide(L)' 'MSRPLQISAETAVMLAKELKVPLEHLMHMPRHILLQKMAELARAQSETMEPESTDSDSKDKPDDQL' A
#
# COMPACT_ATOMS: atom_id res chain seq x y z
N MET A 1 -16.23 18.19 -6.98
CA MET A 1 -15.11 18.66 -6.13
C MET A 1 -14.52 17.47 -5.38
N SER A 2 -13.37 16.97 -5.82
CA SER A 2 -12.62 15.91 -5.13
C SER A 2 -11.93 16.52 -3.91
N ARG A 3 -12.51 16.35 -2.72
CA ARG A 3 -11.82 16.70 -1.47
C ARG A 3 -10.56 15.84 -1.37
N PRO A 4 -9.38 16.45 -1.13
CA PRO A 4 -8.16 15.69 -0.93
C PRO A 4 -8.34 14.73 0.26
N LEU A 5 -7.81 13.52 0.12
CA LEU A 5 -7.80 12.53 1.19
C LEU A 5 -7.15 13.15 2.43
N GLN A 6 -7.87 13.21 3.54
CA GLN A 6 -7.34 13.71 4.82
C GLN A 6 -6.54 12.61 5.55
N ILE A 7 -5.74 11.85 4.79
CA ILE A 7 -4.82 10.88 5.37
C ILE A 7 -3.43 11.50 5.38
N SER A 8 -2.70 11.32 6.48
CA SER A 8 -1.30 11.75 6.55
C SER A 8 -0.44 10.83 5.69
N ALA A 9 0.73 11.33 5.27
CA ALA A 9 1.72 10.52 4.56
C ALA A 9 2.13 9.28 5.37
N GLU A 10 2.19 9.41 6.70
CA GLU A 10 2.51 8.31 7.61
C GLU A 10 1.45 7.19 7.54
N THR A 11 0.17 7.54 7.65
CA THR A 11 -0.93 6.58 7.54
C THR A 11 -0.98 5.93 6.16
N ALA A 12 -0.70 6.68 5.09
CA ALA A 12 -0.64 6.13 3.73
C ALA A 12 0.46 5.07 3.58
N VAL A 13 1.66 5.32 4.13
CA VAL A 13 2.77 4.36 4.11
C VAL A 13 2.47 3.12 4.93
N MET A 14 1.84 3.28 6.11
CA MET A 14 1.43 2.13 6.93
C MET A 14 0.39 1.28 6.21
N LEU A 15 -0.65 1.90 5.65
CA LEU A 15 -1.68 1.17 4.90
C LEU A 15 -1.12 0.45 3.67
N ALA A 16 -0.18 1.07 2.95
CA ALA A 16 0.49 0.46 1.80
C ALA A 16 1.22 -0.84 2.21
N LYS A 17 1.90 -0.82 3.37
CA LYS A 17 2.59 -2.00 3.92
C LYS A 17 1.63 -3.08 4.39
N GLU A 18 0.63 -2.71 5.17
CA GLU A 18 -0.36 -3.64 5.72
C GLU A 18 -1.20 -4.31 4.62
N LEU A 19 -1.58 -3.55 3.59
CA LEU A 19 -2.33 -4.05 2.44
C LEU A 19 -1.43 -4.68 1.37
N LYS A 20 -0.10 -4.55 1.49
CA LYS A 20 0.89 -4.95 0.48
C LYS A 20 0.58 -4.39 -0.91
N VAL A 21 0.18 -3.12 -0.93
CA VAL A 21 -0.12 -2.38 -2.16
C VAL A 21 0.92 -1.26 -2.30
N PRO A 22 1.43 -0.98 -3.50
CA PRO A 22 2.35 0.14 -3.73
C PRO A 22 1.76 1.48 -3.30
N LEU A 23 2.61 2.37 -2.77
CA LEU A 23 2.18 3.69 -2.30
C LEU A 23 1.59 4.54 -3.44
N GLU A 24 2.11 4.42 -4.67
CA GLU A 24 1.55 5.14 -5.82
C GLU A 24 0.09 4.72 -6.07
N HIS A 25 -0.17 3.41 -6.06
CA HIS A 25 -1.52 2.87 -6.22
C HIS A 25 -2.46 3.31 -5.09
N LEU A 26 -1.95 3.38 -3.86
CA LEU A 26 -2.72 3.85 -2.70
C LEU A 26 -3.08 5.35 -2.82
N MET A 27 -2.18 6.18 -3.35
CA MET A 27 -2.42 7.61 -3.58
C MET A 27 -3.44 7.89 -4.69
N HIS A 28 -3.53 7.00 -5.68
CA HIS A 28 -4.53 7.07 -6.75
C HIS A 28 -5.86 6.39 -6.38
N MET A 29 -5.91 5.71 -5.23
CA MET A 29 -7.08 4.94 -4.83
C MET A 29 -8.24 5.87 -4.41
N PRO A 30 -9.47 5.60 -4.86
CA PRO A 30 -10.62 6.39 -4.45
C PRO A 30 -10.96 6.15 -2.97
N ARG A 31 -11.42 7.22 -2.31
CA ARG A 31 -11.65 7.27 -0.85
C ARG A 31 -12.52 6.14 -0.28
N HIS A 32 -13.55 5.70 -1.01
CA HIS A 32 -14.45 4.66 -0.51
C HIS A 32 -13.76 3.27 -0.47
N ILE A 33 -12.84 2.99 -1.39
CA ILE A 33 -12.06 1.74 -1.39
C ILE A 33 -11.07 1.74 -0.23
N LEU A 34 -10.41 2.87 0.06
CA LEU A 34 -9.53 2.99 1.22
C LEU A 34 -10.28 2.72 2.53
N LEU A 35 -11.48 3.27 2.70
CA LEU A 35 -12.32 3.01 3.88
C LEU A 35 -12.69 1.53 4.02
N GLN A 36 -13.01 0.87 2.90
CA GLN A 36 -13.29 -0.56 2.90
C GLN A 36 -12.06 -1.37 3.31
N LYS A 37 -10.88 -1.05 2.77
CA LYS A 37 -9.61 -1.72 3.10
C LYS A 37 -9.21 -1.51 4.56
N MET A 38 -9.42 -0.31 5.11
CA MET A 38 -9.22 -0.04 6.53
C MET A 38 -10.17 -0.86 7.42
N ALA A 39 -11.44 -1.01 7.01
CA ALA A 39 -12.39 -1.87 7.72
C ALA A 39 -12.03 -3.36 7.61
N GLU A 40 -11.53 -3.81 6.46
CA GLU A 40 -11.00 -5.16 6.27
C GLU A 40 -9.78 -5.42 7.18
N LEU A 41 -8.82 -4.48 7.24
CA LEU A 41 -7.65 -4.56 8.13
C LEU A 41 -8.04 -4.58 9.61
N ALA A 42 -8.96 -3.71 10.03
CA ALA A 42 -9.41 -3.68 11.42
C ALA A 42 -10.02 -5.02 11.86
N ARG A 43 -10.63 -5.77 10.93
CA ARG A 43 -11.18 -7.11 11.17
C ARG A 43 -10.10 -8.20 11.07
N ALA A 44 -9.10 -8.03 10.21
CA ALA A 44 -7.99 -8.97 10.07
C ALA A 44 -7.01 -8.91 11.25
N GLN A 45 -6.77 -7.73 11.82
CA GLN A 45 -5.93 -7.55 13.01
C GLN A 45 -6.47 -8.28 14.25
N SER A 46 -7.77 -8.59 14.29
CA SER A 46 -8.35 -9.44 15.33
C SER A 46 -8.08 -10.94 15.14
N GLU A 47 -7.64 -11.41 13.96
CA GLU A 47 -7.62 -12.84 13.66
C GLU A 47 -6.26 -13.42 13.22
N THR A 48 -5.34 -12.72 12.55
CA THR A 48 -4.07 -13.37 12.13
C THR A 48 -2.94 -12.38 11.81
N MET A 49 -1.82 -12.51 12.54
CA MET A 49 -0.50 -12.02 12.10
C MET A 49 0.11 -13.10 11.18
N GLU A 50 0.19 -12.89 9.86
CA GLU A 50 1.23 -13.48 8.99
C GLU A 50 1.48 -12.62 7.73
N PRO A 51 2.73 -12.21 7.45
CA PRO A 51 3.09 -11.38 6.31
C PRO A 51 3.48 -12.22 5.09
N GLU A 52 2.54 -12.55 4.22
CA GLU A 52 2.85 -13.01 2.85
C GLU A 52 3.70 -11.97 2.09
N SER A 53 4.99 -12.26 1.90
CA SER A 53 5.86 -11.52 1.00
C SER A 53 5.69 -12.06 -0.42
N THR A 54 5.38 -11.21 -1.41
CA THR A 54 5.51 -11.44 -2.87
C THR A 54 5.30 -10.07 -3.55
N ASP A 55 5.95 -9.63 -4.61
CA ASP A 55 7.11 -10.09 -5.37
C ASP A 55 7.63 -8.88 -6.19
N SER A 56 8.94 -8.85 -6.38
CA SER A 56 9.76 -8.30 -7.47
C SER A 56 9.10 -7.58 -8.67
N ASP A 57 9.66 -6.42 -9.06
CA ASP A 57 10.07 -6.22 -10.46
C ASP A 57 11.49 -5.64 -10.48
N SER A 58 12.44 -6.54 -10.70
CA SER A 58 13.80 -6.22 -11.10
C SER A 58 13.78 -5.71 -12.54
N LYS A 59 14.42 -4.57 -12.80
CA LYS A 59 15.06 -4.32 -14.10
C LYS A 59 16.55 -4.13 -13.93
N ASP A 60 17.20 -5.30 -13.93
CA ASP A 60 18.57 -5.58 -14.34
C ASP A 60 19.12 -4.60 -15.38
N LYS A 61 20.27 -3.95 -15.08
CA LYS A 61 21.43 -3.76 -15.98
C LYS A 61 22.69 -3.31 -15.20
N PRO A 62 23.73 -4.14 -15.08
CA PRO A 62 25.10 -3.66 -14.92
C PRO A 62 25.76 -3.62 -16.30
N ASP A 63 25.74 -2.47 -16.97
CA ASP A 63 26.60 -2.25 -18.14
C ASP A 63 27.94 -1.70 -17.65
N ASP A 64 28.90 -2.62 -17.55
CA ASP A 64 30.34 -2.40 -17.45
C ASP A 64 30.82 -1.58 -18.66
N GLN A 65 31.21 -0.32 -18.47
CA GLN A 65 32.03 0.38 -19.46
C GLN A 65 32.79 1.58 -18.88
N LEU A 66 34.12 1.39 -18.74
CA LEU A 66 35.28 2.30 -18.88
C LEU A 66 36.31 2.22 -17.74
#